data_AF-A0A1H9E4Z5-F1
#
_entry.id   AF-A0A1H9E4Z5-F1
#
_cell.length_a   1.000
_cell.length_b   1.000
_cell.length_c   1.000
_cell.angle_alpha   90.00
_cell.angle_beta   90.00
_cell.angle_gamma   90.00
#
_symmetry.space_group_name_H-M   'P 1'
#
loop_
_entity.id
_entity.type
_entity.pdbx_description
1 polymer ?
#
loop_
_entity_poly.entity_id
_entity_poly.type
_entity_poly.pdbx_seq_one_letter_code
_entity_poly.pdbx_strand_id
1 'polypeptide(L)'
;MVIETLFAGRNNTFSLQLVRGGEPVNLLAITSYSLHLSNGRVFDDQARFTEKANGVIEVSIGDLLAQDDVGSHKAHIVTTDPINTAGVRWPDFKLKVRA
;
A
#
# COMPACT_ATOMS: atom_id res chain seq x y z
N MET A 1 -4.28 -9.04 -11.47
CA MET A 1 -4.39 -7.98 -10.45
C MET A 1 -3.45 -6.87 -10.85
N VAL A 2 -3.79 -5.62 -10.61
CA VAL A 2 -2.99 -4.44 -10.96
C VAL A 2 -3.04 -3.46 -9.78
N ILE A 3 -1.93 -2.75 -9.56
CA ILE A 3 -1.87 -1.57 -8.69
C ILE A 3 -1.59 -0.36 -9.56
N GLU A 4 -2.43 0.66 -9.45
CA GLU A 4 -2.18 1.96 -10.07
C GLU A 4 -1.80 2.97 -8.98
N THR A 5 -0.63 3.61 -9.11
CA THR A 5 -0.21 4.69 -8.21
C THR A 5 -0.85 6.00 -8.68
N LEU A 6 -1.83 6.47 -7.92
CA LEU A 6 -2.62 7.65 -8.29
C LEU A 6 -1.95 8.97 -7.85
N PHE A 7 -1.27 8.96 -6.71
CA PHE A 7 -0.67 10.17 -6.15
C PHE A 7 0.47 9.86 -5.18
N ALA A 8 1.54 10.66 -5.20
CA ALA A 8 2.59 10.68 -4.18
C ALA A 8 2.71 12.11 -3.62
N GLY A 9 2.17 12.31 -2.43
CA GLY A 9 2.01 13.59 -1.76
C GLY A 9 3.23 14.10 -0.99
N ARG A 10 3.05 15.24 -0.32
CA ARG A 10 3.99 15.75 0.70
C ARG A 10 3.94 14.83 1.92
N ASN A 11 5.08 14.64 2.60
CA ASN A 11 5.24 13.77 3.78
C ASN A 11 5.12 12.26 3.51
N ASN A 12 5.46 11.81 2.30
CA ASN A 12 5.47 10.38 1.93
C ASN A 12 4.11 9.67 2.14
N THR A 13 3.01 10.43 2.05
CA THR A 13 1.66 9.89 1.86
C THR A 13 1.42 9.60 0.38
N PHE A 14 0.85 8.46 0.04
CA PHE A 14 0.56 8.10 -1.35
C PHE A 14 -0.73 7.31 -1.48
N SER A 15 -1.32 7.34 -2.67
CA SER A 15 -2.57 6.64 -2.96
C SER A 15 -2.36 5.55 -4.00
N LEU A 16 -2.90 4.36 -3.72
CA LEU A 16 -2.90 3.21 -4.61
C LEU A 16 -4.34 2.82 -4.94
N GLN A 17 -4.63 2.53 -6.20
CA GLN A 17 -5.87 1.88 -6.59
C GLN A 17 -5.64 0.38 -6.80
N LEU A 18 -6.43 -0.44 -6.10
CA LEU A 18 -6.40 -1.88 -6.21
C LEU A 18 -7.41 -2.34 -7.26
N VAL A 19 -6.92 -2.93 -8.35
CA VAL A 19 -7.76 -3.33 -9.50
C VAL A 19 -7.64 -4.83 -9.75
N ARG A 20 -8.78 -5.52 -9.88
CA ARG A 20 -8.86 -6.96 -10.17
C ARG A 20 -9.81 -7.20 -11.33
N GLY A 21 -9.29 -7.82 -12.40
CA GLY A 21 -10.10 -8.10 -13.60
C GLY A 21 -10.54 -6.85 -14.37
N GLY A 22 -9.84 -5.73 -14.22
CA GLY A 22 -10.21 -4.43 -14.82
C GLY A 22 -11.11 -3.57 -13.94
N GLU A 23 -11.64 -4.12 -12.84
CA GLU A 23 -12.54 -3.41 -11.94
C GLU A 23 -11.86 -3.06 -10.60
N PRO A 24 -12.18 -1.88 -10.01
CA PRO A 24 -11.72 -1.56 -8.67
C PRO A 24 -12.22 -2.58 -7.64
N VAL A 25 -11.36 -2.95 -6.70
CA VAL A 25 -11.72 -3.89 -5.64
C VAL A 25 -12.58 -3.22 -4.57
N ASN A 26 -13.62 -3.93 -4.13
CA ASN A 26 -14.39 -3.55 -2.96
C ASN A 26 -13.54 -3.76 -1.70
N LEU A 27 -13.17 -2.67 -1.03
CA LEU A 27 -12.31 -2.69 0.14
C LEU A 27 -13.05 -3.12 1.42
N LEU A 28 -14.39 -3.09 1.45
CA LEU A 28 -15.20 -3.40 2.65
C LEU A 28 -14.99 -4.81 3.22
N ALA A 29 -14.43 -5.73 2.43
CA ALA A 29 -14.13 -7.08 2.86
C ALA A 29 -12.70 -7.23 3.42
N ILE A 30 -11.83 -6.23 3.25
CA ILE A 30 -10.44 -6.29 3.69
C ILE A 30 -10.39 -6.05 5.20
N THR A 31 -9.68 -6.93 5.91
CA THR A 31 -9.51 -6.87 7.36
C THR A 31 -8.17 -6.29 7.77
N SER A 32 -7.15 -6.37 6.92
CA SER A 32 -5.86 -5.73 7.19
C SER A 32 -5.03 -5.49 5.92
N TYR A 33 -4.08 -4.56 6.05
CA TYR A 33 -3.10 -4.18 5.06
C TYR A 33 -1.68 -4.31 5.61
N SER A 34 -0.72 -4.64 4.74
CA SER A 34 0.69 -4.42 5.04
C SER A 34 1.44 -3.97 3.78
N LEU A 35 2.34 -3.01 3.95
CA LEU A 35 3.23 -2.50 2.91
C LEU A 35 4.62 -3.07 3.12
N HIS A 36 5.17 -3.68 2.09
CA HIS A 36 6.49 -4.31 2.11
C HIS A 36 7.42 -3.58 1.14
N LEU A 37 8.58 -3.16 1.62
CA LEU A 37 9.62 -2.53 0.81
C LEU A 37 10.74 -3.53 0.48
N SER A 38 11.44 -3.30 -0.64
CA SER A 38 12.55 -4.14 -1.09
C SER A 38 13.74 -4.19 -0.14
N ASN A 39 13.87 -3.22 0.77
CA ASN A 39 14.90 -3.22 1.81
C ASN A 39 14.53 -4.09 3.03
N GLY A 40 13.39 -4.78 3.00
CA GLY A 40 12.91 -5.65 4.07
C GLY A 40 12.03 -4.96 5.11
N ARG A 41 11.80 -3.64 5.01
CA ARG A 41 10.86 -2.94 5.90
C ARG A 41 9.43 -3.34 5.60
N VAL A 42 8.67 -3.52 6.68
CA VAL A 42 7.24 -3.81 6.65
C VAL A 42 6.50 -2.77 7.49
N PHE A 43 5.42 -2.24 6.95
CA PHE A 43 4.48 -1.37 7.66
C PHE A 43 3.11 -2.06 7.68
N ASP A 44 2.69 -2.51 8.85
CA ASP A 44 1.45 -3.26 9.11
C ASP A 44 0.56 -2.59 10.17
N ASP A 45 0.86 -1.34 10.52
CA ASP A 45 0.01 -0.50 11.35
C ASP A 45 -1.22 -0.04 10.54
N GLN A 46 -2.39 -0.57 10.90
CA GLN A 46 -3.64 -0.30 10.20
C GLN A 46 -4.06 1.16 10.24
N ALA A 47 -3.62 1.93 11.24
CA ALA A 47 -3.89 3.37 11.32
C ALA A 47 -3.24 4.16 10.18
N ARG A 48 -2.32 3.54 9.42
CA ARG A 48 -1.62 4.15 8.28
C ARG A 48 -2.35 3.98 6.97
N PHE A 49 -3.39 3.15 6.93
CA PHE A 49 -4.14 2.82 5.73
C PHE A 49 -5.56 3.40 5.85
N THR A 50 -5.89 4.33 4.96
CA THR A 50 -7.23 4.92 4.87
C THR A 50 -7.87 4.48 3.57
N GLU A 51 -8.93 3.69 3.69
CA GLU A 51 -9.75 3.30 2.55
C GLU A 51 -10.53 4.50 2.00
N LYS A 52 -10.57 4.62 0.68
CA LYS A 52 -11.33 5.61 -0.08
C LYS A 52 -12.20 4.89 -1.11
N ALA A 53 -13.09 5.65 -1.75
CA ALA A 53 -13.96 5.12 -2.80
C ALA A 53 -13.16 4.51 -3.96
N ASN A 54 -13.82 3.65 -4.75
CA ASN A 54 -13.28 3.07 -5.98
C ASN A 54 -11.98 2.29 -5.78
N GLY A 55 -11.87 1.50 -4.71
CA GLY A 55 -10.71 0.63 -4.48
C GLY A 55 -9.41 1.38 -4.18
N VAL A 56 -9.49 2.65 -3.81
CA VAL A 56 -8.32 3.47 -3.48
C VAL A 56 -7.98 3.33 -2.01
N ILE A 57 -6.71 3.09 -1.71
CA ILE A 57 -6.15 3.18 -0.37
C ILE A 57 -5.13 4.31 -0.32
N GLU A 58 -5.22 5.13 0.72
CA GLU A 58 -4.20 6.12 1.05
C GLU A 58 -3.31 5.57 2.16
N VAL A 59 -2.00 5.64 1.94
CA VAL A 59 -0.98 5.09 2.84
C VAL A 59 -0.13 6.24 3.36
N SER A 60 -0.11 6.43 4.68
CA SER A 60 0.61 7.52 5.36
C SER A 60 1.68 6.98 6.30
N ILE A 61 2.92 6.88 5.82
CA ILE A 61 4.06 6.31 6.57
C ILE A 61 5.18 7.33 6.86
N GLY A 62 4.94 8.62 6.60
CA GLY A 62 5.94 9.68 6.66
C GLY A 62 6.76 9.74 7.94
N ASP A 63 6.09 9.61 9.09
CA ASP A 63 6.67 9.65 10.44
C ASP A 63 7.39 8.35 10.84
N LEU A 64 7.18 7.25 10.10
CA LEU A 64 7.80 5.95 10.37
C LEU A 64 9.07 5.71 9.54
N LEU A 65 9.29 6.55 8.53
CA LEU A 65 10.44 6.46 7.65
C LEU A 65 11.68 7.03 8.35
N ALA A 66 12.79 6.32 8.20
CA ALA A 66 14.09 6.75 8.68
C ALA A 66 14.97 7.21 7.49
N GLN A 67 16.10 7.85 7.78
CA GLN A 67 16.97 8.43 6.75
C GLN A 67 17.51 7.37 5.77
N ASP A 68 17.70 6.13 6.24
CA ASP A 68 18.09 4.95 5.47
C ASP A 68 17.00 4.46 4.50
N ASP A 69 15.75 4.91 4.66
CA ASP A 69 14.67 4.63 3.72
C ASP A 69 14.58 5.61 2.55
N VAL A 70 15.36 6.71 2.57
CA VAL A 70 15.31 7.69 1.50
C VAL A 70 15.82 7.07 0.20
N GLY A 71 14.99 7.09 -0.85
CA GLY A 71 15.36 6.48 -2.13
C GLY A 71 14.19 5.92 -2.93
N SER A 72 14.51 5.12 -3.94
CA SER A 72 13.52 4.39 -4.72
C SER A 72 13.50 2.92 -4.30
N HIS A 73 12.32 2.44 -3.91
CA HIS A 73 12.07 1.07 -3.48
C HIS A 73 11.14 0.36 -4.45
N LYS A 74 11.33 -0.95 -4.61
CA LYS A 74 10.27 -1.83 -5.09
C LYS A 74 9.39 -2.14 -3.90
N ALA A 75 8.09 -1.92 -4.02
CA ALA A 75 7.14 -2.09 -2.93
C ALA A 75 5.97 -2.95 -3.38
N HIS A 76 5.31 -3.62 -2.43
CA HIS A 76 4.05 -4.31 -2.67
C HIS A 76 3.16 -4.23 -1.44
N ILE A 77 1.85 -4.38 -1.66
CA ILE A 77 0.84 -4.47 -0.60
C ILE A 77 0.42 -5.92 -0.44
N VAL A 78 0.17 -6.34 0.80
CA VAL A 78 -0.56 -7.56 1.11
C VAL A 78 -1.85 -7.16 1.82
N THR A 79 -2.98 -7.69 1.37
CA THR A 79 -4.30 -7.49 1.99
C THR A 79 -4.82 -8.80 2.55
N THR A 80 -5.40 -8.80 3.75
CA THR A 80 -6.12 -9.98 4.28
C THR A 80 -7.62 -9.74 4.25
N ASP A 81 -8.39 -10.80 4.18
CA ASP A 81 -9.84 -10.78 4.34
C ASP A 81 -10.27 -12.05 5.12
N PRO A 82 -11.54 -12.18 5.54
CA PRO A 82 -11.99 -13.33 6.33
C PRO A 82 -11.82 -14.69 5.64
N ILE A 83 -11.67 -14.72 4.31
CA ILE A 83 -11.47 -15.93 3.50
C ILE A 83 -9.96 -16.17 3.26
N ASN A 84 -9.20 -15.11 2.99
CA ASN A 84 -7.79 -15.12 2.65
C ASN A 84 -6.94 -14.60 3.82
N THR A 85 -6.98 -15.32 4.94
CA THR A 85 -6.25 -14.95 6.16
C THR A 85 -4.73 -15.03 6.01
N ALA A 86 -4.24 -15.85 5.06
CA ALA A 86 -2.82 -15.92 4.70
C ALA A 86 -2.32 -14.68 3.92
N GLY A 87 -3.23 -13.81 3.48
CA GLY A 87 -2.92 -12.59 2.75
C GLY A 87 -2.83 -12.79 1.23
N VAL A 88 -3.40 -11.81 0.51
CA VAL A 88 -3.30 -11.68 -0.94
C VAL A 88 -2.22 -10.66 -1.26
N ARG A 89 -1.13 -11.13 -1.87
CA ARG A 89 -0.04 -10.26 -2.33
C ARG A 89 -0.40 -9.60 -3.66
N TRP A 90 -0.36 -8.28 -3.67
CA TRP A 90 -0.56 -7.47 -4.87
C TRP A 90 0.74 -7.31 -5.67
N PRO A 91 0.66 -6.96 -6.97
CA PRO A 91 1.84 -6.74 -7.81
C PRO A 91 2.79 -5.66 -7.26
N ASP A 92 4.04 -5.73 -7.70
CA ASP A 92 5.04 -4.74 -7.30
C ASP A 92 4.79 -3.38 -7.98
N PHE A 93 5.08 -2.30 -7.24
CA PHE A 93 5.12 -0.94 -7.74
C PHE A 93 6.39 -0.23 -7.26
N LYS A 94 6.71 0.91 -7.88
CA LYS A 94 7.85 1.72 -7.47
C LYS A 94 7.40 2.77 -6.46
N LEU A 95 7.98 2.76 -5.27
CA LEU A 95 7.77 3.78 -4.26
C LEU A 95 9.01 4.67 -4.16
N LYS A 96 8.84 5.99 -4.27
CA LYS A 96 9.94 6.95 -4.07
C LYS A 96 9.74 7.67 -2.75
N VAL A 97 10.57 7.34 -1.77
CA VAL A 97 10.63 8.01 -0.47
C VAL A 97 11.50 9.25 -0.60
N ARG A 98 11.00 10.38 -0.10
CA ARG A 98 11.69 11.66 -0.07
C ARG A 98 12.21 11.94 1.34
N ALA A 99 13.41 12.54 1.39
CA ALA A 99 13.97 13.18 2.58
C ALA A 99 13.18 14.44 2.95
#